data_AF-A0A7K0Y080-F1
#
_entry.id   AF-A0A7K0Y080-F1
#
_cell.length_a   1.000
_cell.length_b   1.000
_cell.length_c   1.000
_cell.angle_alpha   90.00
_cell.angle_beta   90.00
_cell.angle_gamma   90.00
#
_symmetry.space_group_name_H-M   'P 1'
#
loop_
_entity.id
_entity.type
_entity.pdbx_description
1 polymer ?
#
loop_
_entity_poly.entity_id
_entity_poly.type
_entity_poly.pdbx_seq_one_letter_code
_entity_poly.pdbx_strand_id
1 'polypeptide(L)'
;MADITIEFTIEPFTDGAPGAHVTRAIEAVEALGISVEIGPFGSTVRVDETRAGEVLAALTTAAYAHGATHVTIDTEKSASA
;
A
#
# COMPACT_ATOMS: atom_id res chain seq x y z
N MET A 1 -11.97 -0.84 -17.84
CA MET A 1 -10.63 -0.49 -17.33
C MET A 1 -10.13 -1.68 -16.54
N ALA A 2 -8.86 -2.02 -16.66
CA ALA A 2 -8.30 -3.13 -15.89
C ALA A 2 -7.77 -2.57 -14.57
N ASP A 3 -8.29 -3.10 -13.48
CA ASP A 3 -7.90 -2.67 -12.14
C ASP A 3 -6.73 -3.53 -11.66
N ILE A 4 -5.74 -2.88 -11.07
CA ILE A 4 -4.64 -3.51 -10.34
C ILE A 4 -4.99 -3.46 -8.86
N THR A 5 -5.05 -4.63 -8.25
CA THR A 5 -5.09 -4.77 -6.80
C THR A 5 -3.65 -4.82 -6.29
N ILE A 6 -3.34 -4.00 -5.31
CA ILE A 6 -2.04 -3.95 -4.64
C ILE A 6 -2.30 -4.30 -3.17
N GLU A 7 -1.80 -5.43 -2.72
CA GLU A 7 -1.84 -5.84 -1.32
C GLU A 7 -0.45 -5.70 -0.70
N PHE A 8 -0.38 -5.17 0.52
CA PHE A 8 0.90 -4.91 1.14
C PHE A 8 0.89 -5.06 2.66
N THR A 9 2.07 -5.38 3.19
CA THR A 9 2.38 -5.40 4.62
C THR A 9 3.65 -4.58 4.87
N ILE A 10 3.73 -3.90 6.01
CA ILE A 10 4.89 -3.06 6.37
C ILE A 10 5.33 -3.41 7.79
N GLU A 11 6.54 -3.92 7.92
CA GLU A 11 7.16 -4.31 9.17
C GLU A 11 8.12 -3.24 9.70
N PRO A 12 8.31 -3.12 11.03
CA PRO A 12 7.86 -4.06 12.07
C PRO A 12 6.37 -3.92 12.46
N PHE A 13 5.71 -5.03 12.78
CA PHE A 13 4.34 -5.03 13.29
C PHE A 13 4.29 -4.88 14.81
N THR A 14 3.36 -4.06 15.29
CA THR A 14 3.01 -3.96 16.72
C THR A 14 1.50 -4.08 16.83
N ASP A 15 1.04 -5.07 17.59
CA ASP A 15 -0.39 -5.36 17.72
C ASP A 15 -1.14 -4.16 18.32
N GLY A 16 -2.25 -3.78 17.67
CA GLY A 16 -3.08 -2.63 18.05
C GLY A 16 -2.45 -1.23 17.90
N ALA A 17 -1.21 -1.11 17.44
CA ALA A 17 -0.50 0.17 17.36
C ALA A 17 0.35 0.28 16.08
N PRO A 18 -0.24 0.67 14.94
CA PRO A 18 0.51 0.88 13.71
C PRO A 18 1.55 1.99 13.89
N GLY A 19 2.81 1.70 13.53
CA GLY A 19 3.90 2.67 13.63
C GLY A 19 3.85 3.75 12.55
N ALA A 20 4.79 4.69 12.62
CA ALA A 20 4.92 5.77 11.64
C ALA A 20 5.15 5.24 10.21
N HIS A 21 5.92 4.16 10.06
CA HIS A 21 6.14 3.48 8.78
C HIS A 21 4.84 2.99 8.13
N VAL A 22 3.84 2.57 8.91
CA VAL A 22 2.52 2.16 8.39
C VAL A 22 1.66 3.39 8.09
N THR A 23 1.46 4.23 9.09
CA THR A 23 0.54 5.38 8.99
C THR A 23 0.97 6.39 7.93
N ARG A 24 2.28 6.68 7.81
CA ARG A 24 2.80 7.60 6.78
C ARG A 24 2.75 7.03 5.37
N ALA A 25 2.91 5.72 5.21
CA ALA A 25 2.74 5.08 3.91
C ALA A 25 1.28 5.15 3.46
N ILE A 26 0.32 4.94 4.37
CA ILE A 26 -1.10 5.11 4.10
C ILE A 26 -1.41 6.57 3.72
N GLU A 27 -0.97 7.54 4.53
CA GLU A 27 -1.14 8.98 4.24
C GLU A 27 -0.57 9.36 2.86
N ALA A 28 0.58 8.80 2.48
CA ALA A 28 1.21 9.08 1.18
C ALA A 28 0.39 8.55 0.00
N VAL A 29 -0.24 7.38 0.14
CA VAL A 29 -1.16 6.85 -0.89
C VAL A 29 -2.46 7.64 -0.91
N GLU A 30 -3.02 7.98 0.25
CA GLU A 30 -4.24 8.78 0.37
C GLU A 30 -4.06 10.20 -0.20
N ALA A 31 -2.87 10.78 -0.12
CA ALA A 31 -2.54 12.06 -0.74
C ALA A 31 -2.62 12.03 -2.28
N LEU A 32 -2.58 10.86 -2.90
CA LEU A 32 -2.83 10.67 -4.34
C LEU A 32 -4.33 10.56 -4.67
N GLY A 33 -5.21 10.75 -3.67
CA GLY A 33 -6.66 10.58 -3.80
C GLY A 33 -7.09 9.12 -3.92
N ILE A 34 -6.29 8.19 -3.37
CA ILE A 34 -6.55 6.75 -3.41
C ILE A 34 -6.82 6.24 -2.01
N SER A 35 -7.97 5.63 -1.79
CA SER A 35 -8.31 5.02 -0.50
C SER A 35 -7.54 3.72 -0.27
N VAL A 36 -7.06 3.54 0.96
CA VAL A 36 -6.44 2.29 1.42
C VAL A 36 -7.45 1.51 2.27
N GLU A 37 -7.68 0.25 1.95
CA GLU A 37 -8.49 -0.68 2.74
C GLU A 37 -7.57 -1.42 3.73
N ILE A 38 -7.82 -1.29 5.03
CA ILE A 38 -7.01 -1.96 6.06
C ILE A 38 -7.69 -3.26 6.48
N GLY A 39 -7.01 -4.38 6.25
CA GLY A 39 -7.46 -5.72 6.63
C GLY A 39 -6.61 -6.36 7.74
N PRO A 40 -7.02 -7.54 8.25
CA PRO A 40 -6.31 -8.24 9.32
C PRO A 40 -4.95 -8.83 8.89
N PHE A 41 -4.72 -8.99 7.58
CA PHE A 41 -3.50 -9.62 7.03
C PHE A 41 -2.63 -8.65 6.23
N GLY A 42 -3.04 -7.38 6.12
CA GLY A 42 -2.38 -6.40 5.25
C GLY A 42 -3.35 -5.30 4.86
N SER A 43 -2.85 -4.37 4.04
CA SER A 43 -3.64 -3.30 3.46
C SER A 43 -3.75 -3.47 1.95
N THR A 44 -4.87 -3.07 1.39
CA THR A 44 -5.21 -3.28 -0.02
C THR A 44 -5.57 -1.95 -0.67
N VAL A 45 -5.10 -1.75 -1.88
CA VAL A 45 -5.40 -0.61 -2.74
C VAL A 45 -5.84 -1.13 -4.10
N ARG A 46 -6.85 -0.51 -4.70
CA ARG A 46 -7.32 -0.82 -6.06
C ARG A 46 -7.24 0.43 -6.93
N VAL A 47 -6.55 0.33 -8.04
CA VAL A 47 -6.29 1.45 -8.96
C VAL A 47 -6.29 1.00 -10.41
N ASP A 48 -6.47 1.96 -11.33
CA ASP A 48 -6.24 1.73 -12.75
C ASP A 48 -4.77 1.33 -13.02
N GLU A 49 -4.54 0.53 -14.06
CA GLU A 49 -3.20 0.04 -14.45
C GLU A 49 -2.16 1.16 -14.62
N THR A 50 -2.57 2.34 -15.07
CA THR A 50 -1.67 3.48 -15.27
C THR A 50 -1.18 4.10 -13.96
N ARG A 51 -1.88 3.84 -12.85
CA ARG A 51 -1.60 4.43 -11.53
C ARG A 51 -0.85 3.49 -10.58
N ALA A 52 -0.71 2.21 -10.92
CA ALA A 52 -0.04 1.25 -10.02
C ALA A 52 1.39 1.66 -9.67
N GLY A 53 2.16 2.18 -10.63
CA GLY A 53 3.54 2.61 -10.42
C GLY A 53 3.69 3.78 -9.43
N GLU A 54 2.83 4.80 -9.52
CA GLU A 54 2.89 5.95 -8.59
C GLU A 54 2.54 5.54 -7.16
N VAL A 55 1.59 4.62 -6.98
CA VAL A 55 1.21 4.08 -5.66
C VAL A 55 2.35 3.31 -5.04
N LEU A 56 2.96 2.40 -5.78
CA LEU A 56 4.09 1.59 -5.31
C LEU A 56 5.26 2.47 -4.89
N ALA A 57 5.56 3.51 -5.67
CA ALA A 57 6.63 4.45 -5.36
C ALA A 57 6.34 5.27 -4.10
N ALA A 58 5.14 5.86 -3.97
CA ALA A 58 4.75 6.64 -2.81
C ALA A 58 4.76 5.81 -1.53
N LEU A 59 4.18 4.61 -1.59
CA LEU A 59 4.09 3.67 -0.48
C LEU A 59 5.45 3.24 0.03
N THR A 60 6.31 2.71 -0.86
CA THR A 60 7.61 2.18 -0.46
C THR A 60 8.54 3.29 0.03
N THR A 61 8.53 4.45 -0.64
CA THR A 61 9.34 5.61 -0.23
C THR A 61 8.97 6.08 1.18
N ALA A 62 7.68 6.28 1.45
CA ALA A 62 7.21 6.72 2.76
C ALA A 62 7.47 5.66 3.84
N ALA A 63 7.19 4.39 3.56
CA ALA A 63 7.41 3.30 4.50
C ALA A 63 8.88 3.26 5.00
N TYR A 64 9.84 3.20 4.07
CA TYR A 64 11.26 3.12 4.43
C TYR A 64 11.79 4.41 5.06
N ALA A 65 11.30 5.59 4.65
CA ALA A 65 11.67 6.86 5.26
C ALA A 65 11.24 6.97 6.73
N HIS A 66 10.24 6.18 7.15
CA HIS A 66 9.65 6.22 8.49
C HIS A 66 9.92 4.97 9.33
N GLY A 67 10.92 4.18 8.95
CA GLY A 67 11.43 3.09 9.78
C GLY A 67 10.92 1.70 9.41
N ALA A 68 10.30 1.52 8.24
CA ALA A 68 10.05 0.18 7.72
C ALA A 68 11.37 -0.56 7.54
N THR A 69 11.42 -1.82 7.96
CA THR A 69 12.57 -2.69 7.72
C THR A 69 12.28 -3.74 6.66
N HIS A 70 11.00 -4.00 6.39
CA HIS A 70 10.56 -4.96 5.39
C HIS A 70 9.17 -4.56 4.89
N VAL A 71 8.97 -4.61 3.58
CA VAL A 71 7.69 -4.35 2.93
C VAL A 71 7.43 -5.51 1.99
N THR A 72 6.30 -6.21 2.16
CA THR A 72 5.81 -7.16 1.15
C THR A 72 4.77 -6.49 0.29
N ILE A 73 4.79 -6.80 -1.00
CA ILE A 73 3.84 -6.28 -1.99
C ILE A 73 3.45 -7.45 -2.87
N ASP A 74 2.14 -7.66 -3.00
CA ASP A 74 1.53 -8.51 -4.02
C ASP A 74 0.70 -7.64 -4.96
N THR A 75 0.74 -7.94 -6.26
CA THR A 75 -0.04 -7.20 -7.24
C THR A 75 -0.75 -8.16 -8.17
N GLU A 76 -2.06 -7.99 -8.30
CA GLU A 76 -2.90 -8.78 -9.20
C GLU A 76 -3.61 -7.86 -10.20
N LYS A 77 -3.57 -8.23 -11.48
CA LYS A 77 -4.40 -7.60 -12.52
C LYS A 77 -5.69 -8.37 -12.65
N SER A 78 -6.82 -7.73 -12.34
CA SER A 78 -8.12 -8.33 -12.64
C SER A 78 -8.30 -8.40 -14.15
N ALA A 79 -8.49 -9.62 -14.69
CA ALA A 79 -8.74 -9.81 -16.11
C ALA A 79 -10.10 -9.18 -16.47
N SER A 80 -10.14 -8.32 -17.49
CA SER A 80 -11.43 -7.97 -18.09
C SER A 80 -11.95 -9.20 -18.83
N ALA A 81 -13.16 -9.66 -18.49
CA ALA A 81 -13.88 -10.66 -19.26
C ALA A 81 -14.11 -10.20 -20.72
#